data_AF-A0A2V8NF52-F1
#
_entry.id   AF-A0A2V8NF52-F1
#
_cell.length_a   1.000
_cell.length_b   1.000
_cell.length_c   1.000
_cell.angle_alpha   90.00
_cell.angle_beta   90.00
_cell.angle_gamma   90.00
#
_symmetry.space_group_name_H-M   'P 1'
#
loop_
_entity.id
_entity.type
_entity.pdbx_description
1 polymer ?
#
loop_
_entity_poly.entity_id
_entity_poly.type
_entity_poly.pdbx_seq_one_letter_code
_entity_poly.pdbx_strand_id
1 'polypeptide(L)'
;MTTNGNHKQERAGVTRPRRLLLCLDGVPFDMVRESRERGLFEGWNAPSHLLSPFPTMTNIALSTMLRATAPLGYESLYFDRTSREIRGGIGKYIGRRTPDKLPSSYMDELDYQEPLPFEFLVYVAPEAVWRADMRRFDEQFRAAPQRRDYFAFLKGTDGLLHIRGAEPLRRALESLDKLLNEIRAWCGAETEIMLFSDHGMTIGEIRRVHLQTHLRRCGYEITDRLNGAKGRRAVAIPAFGLIGYAALFCDEENTVKLAEDLTELEGVDFSIYRDRASAIIVKGAKGSARVHRREEDGRISYRYEQMTNDPLQLAEIVRGLSDEGLLDNEGYASAENWFARTATHIYPDALANLYNALYTERVHHRADLLISLKDGYYYGSSFFAHIVSLKATHGNALRASSTAFMMSTHRTLPEFVRADEAQPLLKG
;
A
#
# COMPACT_ATOMS: atom_id res chain seq x y z
N MET A 1 -17.77 -52.57 2.15
CA MET A 1 -16.34 -52.67 1.75
C MET A 1 -15.90 -51.28 1.31
N THR A 2 -15.00 -50.70 2.08
CA THR A 2 -14.51 -49.32 2.00
C THR A 2 -13.54 -49.15 0.85
N THR A 3 -13.82 -48.22 -0.05
CA THR A 3 -12.88 -47.75 -1.08
C THR A 3 -11.97 -46.68 -0.47
N ASN A 4 -10.72 -47.05 -0.19
CA ASN A 4 -9.64 -46.13 0.21
C ASN A 4 -9.23 -45.28 -1.01
N GLY A 5 -9.76 -44.06 -1.09
CA GLY A 5 -9.25 -43.01 -1.97
C GLY A 5 -7.97 -42.43 -1.37
N ASN A 6 -6.83 -42.94 -1.83
CA ASN A 6 -5.51 -42.47 -1.43
C ASN A 6 -5.23 -41.12 -2.12
N HIS A 7 -5.67 -40.01 -1.53
CA HIS A 7 -5.25 -38.67 -1.95
C HIS A 7 -3.75 -38.51 -1.64
N LYS A 8 -2.91 -38.86 -2.61
CA LYS A 8 -1.51 -38.42 -2.64
C LYS A 8 -1.51 -36.91 -2.83
N GLN A 9 -1.44 -36.16 -1.74
CA GLN A 9 -1.00 -34.76 -1.79
C GLN A 9 0.43 -34.76 -2.35
N GLU A 10 0.58 -34.28 -3.58
CA GLU A 10 1.87 -34.11 -4.22
C GLU A 10 2.72 -33.12 -3.40
N ARG A 11 3.97 -33.51 -3.12
CA ARG A 11 4.91 -32.70 -2.35
C ARG A 11 5.47 -31.61 -3.26
N ALA A 12 5.56 -30.38 -2.76
CA ALA A 12 6.14 -29.22 -3.43
C ALA A 12 7.68 -29.31 -3.67
N GLY A 13 8.24 -30.50 -3.74
CA GLY A 13 9.62 -30.77 -4.19
C GLY A 13 9.69 -31.78 -5.33
N VAL A 14 8.54 -32.26 -5.84
CA VAL A 14 8.47 -33.22 -6.96
C VAL A 14 8.02 -32.54 -8.25
N THR A 15 7.27 -31.43 -8.18
CA THR A 15 6.68 -30.73 -9.35
C THR A 15 7.12 -29.28 -9.53
N ARG A 16 7.57 -28.60 -8.46
CA ARG A 16 8.20 -27.26 -8.48
C ARG A 16 9.12 -27.07 -7.25
N PRO A 17 10.04 -26.09 -7.24
CA PRO A 17 10.82 -25.74 -6.06
C PRO A 17 9.93 -25.33 -4.86
N ARG A 18 10.42 -25.57 -3.64
CA ARG A 18 9.84 -24.98 -2.42
C ARG A 18 10.02 -23.46 -2.49
N ARG A 19 9.05 -22.67 -2.03
CA ARG A 19 9.21 -21.20 -1.96
C ARG A 19 9.29 -20.67 -0.54
N LEU A 20 10.27 -19.82 -0.29
CA LEU A 20 10.25 -18.85 0.81
C LEU A 20 9.75 -17.52 0.24
N LEU A 21 8.51 -17.15 0.59
CA LEU A 21 7.99 -15.81 0.35
C LEU A 21 8.35 -14.96 1.57
N LEU A 22 9.16 -13.93 1.37
CA LEU A 22 9.58 -13.02 2.43
C LEU A 22 9.14 -11.60 2.06
N CYS A 23 8.20 -11.07 2.82
CA CYS A 23 7.75 -9.68 2.70
C CYS A 23 8.45 -8.83 3.76
N LEU A 24 9.11 -7.74 3.32
CA LEU A 24 9.65 -6.69 4.17
C LEU A 24 8.68 -5.53 4.17
N ASP A 25 8.25 -5.10 5.36
CA ASP A 25 7.32 -3.98 5.50
C ASP A 25 7.99 -2.65 5.12
N GLY A 26 7.40 -1.90 4.18
CA GLY A 26 7.79 -0.51 3.87
C GLY A 26 9.21 -0.27 3.36
N VAL A 27 9.79 -1.19 2.57
CA VAL A 27 11.13 -1.04 1.99
C VAL A 27 11.06 -0.50 0.56
N PRO A 28 11.55 0.73 0.29
CA PRO A 28 11.52 1.32 -1.04
C PRO A 28 12.39 0.59 -2.05
N PHE A 29 11.96 0.58 -3.32
CA PHE A 29 12.75 0.05 -4.44
C PHE A 29 14.17 0.60 -4.49
N ASP A 30 14.32 1.92 -4.37
CA ASP A 30 15.62 2.58 -4.49
C ASP A 30 16.62 2.12 -3.43
N MET A 31 16.16 1.77 -2.22
CA MET A 31 17.04 1.25 -1.18
C MET A 31 17.57 -0.15 -1.51
N VAL A 32 16.77 -0.99 -2.18
CA VAL A 32 17.23 -2.30 -2.67
C VAL A 32 18.17 -2.14 -3.86
N ARG A 33 17.87 -1.23 -4.79
CA ARG A 33 18.77 -0.89 -5.90
C ARG A 33 20.13 -0.41 -5.38
N GLU A 34 20.16 0.58 -4.48
CA GLU A 34 21.37 1.07 -3.82
C GLU A 34 22.13 -0.06 -3.10
N SER A 35 21.41 -0.95 -2.41
CA SER A 35 22.01 -2.10 -1.72
C SER A 35 22.72 -3.04 -2.70
N ARG A 36 22.14 -3.30 -3.87
CA ARG A 36 22.76 -4.13 -4.93
C ARG A 36 23.96 -3.45 -5.56
N GLU A 37 23.89 -2.15 -5.80
CA GLU A 37 25.05 -1.37 -6.28
C GLU A 37 26.25 -1.43 -5.31
N ARG A 38 25.99 -1.66 -4.02
CA ARG A 38 27.00 -1.89 -2.98
C ARG A 38 27.47 -3.35 -2.85
N GLY A 39 26.96 -4.26 -3.69
CA GLY A 39 27.32 -5.68 -3.68
C GLY A 39 26.47 -6.57 -2.79
N LEU A 40 25.36 -6.08 -2.21
CA LEU A 40 24.40 -6.93 -1.50
C LEU A 40 23.49 -7.67 -2.48
N PHE A 41 22.91 -8.78 -2.03
CA PHE A 41 22.00 -9.60 -2.82
C PHE A 41 22.66 -10.14 -4.11
N GLU A 42 23.92 -10.56 -4.01
CA GLU A 42 24.61 -11.25 -5.09
C GLU A 42 23.94 -12.60 -5.40
N GLY A 43 23.79 -12.90 -6.70
CA GLY A 43 23.09 -14.09 -7.18
C GLY A 43 21.56 -14.00 -7.14
N TRP A 44 21.00 -12.80 -6.95
CA TRP A 44 19.57 -12.52 -7.17
C TRP A 44 19.36 -11.92 -8.57
N ASN A 45 18.19 -12.20 -9.16
CA ASN A 45 17.75 -11.51 -10.37
C ASN A 45 17.52 -10.01 -10.09
N ALA A 46 17.45 -9.21 -11.15
CA ALA A 46 17.15 -7.79 -11.03
C ALA A 46 15.80 -7.56 -10.32
N PRO A 47 15.71 -6.58 -9.41
CA PRO A 47 14.46 -6.25 -8.76
C PRO A 47 13.50 -5.58 -9.74
N SER A 48 12.23 -5.94 -9.63
CA SER A 48 11.09 -5.28 -10.26
C SER A 48 10.55 -4.16 -9.38
N HIS A 49 9.97 -3.15 -10.01
CA HIS A 49 9.12 -2.16 -9.37
C HIS A 49 7.75 -2.77 -9.07
N LEU A 50 7.48 -3.04 -7.80
CA LEU A 50 6.16 -3.49 -7.34
C LEU A 50 5.33 -2.27 -6.93
N LEU A 51 4.28 -1.97 -7.69
CA LEU A 51 3.49 -0.76 -7.51
C LEU A 51 2.34 -1.03 -6.52
N SER A 52 2.43 -0.37 -5.37
CA SER A 52 1.47 -0.46 -4.27
C SER A 52 0.17 0.30 -4.58
N PRO A 53 -1.00 -0.22 -4.18
CA PRO A 53 -2.27 0.45 -4.40
C PRO A 53 -2.41 1.71 -3.54
N PHE A 54 -3.11 2.73 -4.03
CA PHE A 54 -3.48 3.92 -3.25
C PHE A 54 -4.79 3.71 -2.45
N PRO A 55 -4.90 4.13 -1.18
CA PRO A 55 -3.82 4.60 -0.32
C PRO A 55 -2.77 3.53 -0.06
N THR A 56 -1.51 3.96 -0.06
CA THR A 56 -0.34 3.08 -0.01
C THR A 56 -0.12 2.53 1.39
N MET A 57 -0.87 1.48 1.76
CA MET A 57 -0.93 0.92 3.12
C MET A 57 -0.78 -0.59 3.13
N THR A 58 -0.03 -1.14 4.08
CA THR A 58 0.24 -2.58 4.24
C THR A 58 -0.97 -3.48 4.06
N ASN A 59 -2.06 -3.24 4.82
CA ASN A 59 -3.24 -4.10 4.75
C ASN A 59 -3.99 -4.00 3.42
N ILE A 60 -3.90 -2.87 2.72
CA ILE A 60 -4.48 -2.68 1.39
C ILE A 60 -3.58 -3.34 0.34
N ALA A 61 -2.27 -3.10 0.42
CA ALA A 61 -1.27 -3.65 -0.47
C ALA A 61 -1.25 -5.18 -0.42
N LEU A 62 -1.09 -5.78 0.76
CA LEU A 62 -1.01 -7.23 0.91
C LEU A 62 -2.33 -7.93 0.60
N SER A 63 -3.49 -7.34 0.95
CA SER A 63 -4.78 -7.93 0.55
C SER A 63 -4.97 -7.92 -0.97
N THR A 64 -4.57 -6.83 -1.63
CA THR A 64 -4.58 -6.72 -3.11
C THR A 64 -3.60 -7.71 -3.76
N MET A 65 -2.33 -7.71 -3.32
CA MET A 65 -1.26 -8.55 -3.87
C MET A 65 -1.53 -10.04 -3.74
N LEU A 66 -2.19 -10.46 -2.65
CA LEU A 66 -2.44 -11.87 -2.36
C LEU A 66 -3.85 -12.31 -2.74
N ARG A 67 -4.69 -11.36 -3.19
CA ARG A 67 -6.14 -11.53 -3.43
C ARG A 67 -6.87 -12.07 -2.20
N ALA A 68 -6.51 -11.53 -1.04
CA ALA A 68 -7.13 -11.85 0.24
C ALA A 68 -8.33 -10.92 0.52
N THR A 69 -9.10 -11.21 1.58
CA THR A 69 -10.21 -10.35 2.01
C THR A 69 -9.71 -8.93 2.32
N ALA A 70 -10.45 -7.93 1.81
CA ALA A 70 -10.18 -6.52 2.07
C ALA A 70 -10.29 -6.19 3.57
N PRO A 71 -9.47 -5.26 4.11
CA PRO A 71 -9.64 -4.80 5.48
C PRO A 71 -10.94 -3.99 5.66
N LEU A 72 -11.43 -3.91 6.90
CA LEU A 72 -12.66 -3.17 7.22
C LEU A 72 -12.59 -1.69 6.85
N GLY A 73 -11.43 -1.07 7.04
CA GLY A 73 -11.15 0.30 6.64
C GLY A 73 -9.70 0.47 6.24
N TYR A 74 -9.33 1.72 5.93
CA TYR A 74 -7.98 2.03 5.46
C TYR A 74 -6.91 1.87 6.54
N GLU A 75 -7.30 2.01 7.81
CA GLU A 75 -6.45 1.82 8.98
C GLU A 75 -7.19 1.03 10.06
N SER A 76 -6.48 0.72 11.16
CA SER A 76 -7.06 0.03 12.32
C SER A 76 -8.10 0.86 13.08
N LEU A 77 -8.08 2.19 12.95
CA LEU A 77 -9.20 3.06 13.30
C LEU A 77 -9.89 3.46 12.00
N TYR A 78 -11.17 3.19 11.88
CA TYR A 78 -11.91 3.40 10.63
C TYR A 78 -13.32 3.89 10.91
N PHE A 79 -13.96 4.51 9.92
CA PHE A 79 -15.37 4.88 10.01
C PHE A 79 -16.22 3.72 9.49
N ASP A 80 -17.08 3.16 10.34
CA ASP A 80 -18.04 2.13 9.97
C ASP A 80 -19.27 2.80 9.36
N ARG A 81 -19.49 2.58 8.06
CA ARG A 81 -20.63 3.17 7.34
C ARG A 81 -21.98 2.64 7.78
N THR A 82 -22.04 1.42 8.29
CA THR A 82 -23.30 0.79 8.73
C THR A 82 -23.78 1.42 10.01
N SER A 83 -22.88 1.62 10.97
CA SER A 83 -23.18 2.29 12.25
C SER A 83 -23.00 3.82 12.22
N ARG A 84 -22.41 4.34 11.14
CA ARG A 84 -22.10 5.77 10.90
C ARG A 84 -21.23 6.39 11.99
N GLU A 85 -20.27 5.64 12.53
CA GLU A 85 -19.36 6.09 13.58
C GLU A 85 -17.93 5.55 13.40
N ILE A 86 -16.96 6.21 14.03
CA ILE A 86 -15.58 5.73 14.10
C ILE A 86 -15.48 4.54 15.06
N ARG A 87 -14.81 3.48 14.60
CA ARG A 87 -14.56 2.22 15.32
C ARG A 87 -13.11 1.78 15.19
N GLY A 88 -12.68 0.87 16.07
CA GLY A 88 -11.32 0.32 16.06
C GLY A 88 -10.37 1.01 17.05
N GLY A 89 -9.09 1.13 16.69
CA GLY A 89 -8.06 1.86 17.46
C GLY A 89 -7.29 1.05 18.52
N ILE A 90 -6.46 1.76 19.31
CA ILE A 90 -5.44 1.18 20.22
C ILE A 90 -6.03 0.28 21.31
N GLY A 91 -7.16 0.68 21.92
CA GLY A 91 -7.78 -0.10 23.00
C GLY A 91 -8.27 -1.49 22.57
N LYS A 92 -8.41 -1.69 21.26
CA LYS A 92 -8.74 -2.95 20.59
C LYS A 92 -7.48 -3.74 20.18
N TYR A 93 -6.34 -3.06 20.03
CA TYR A 93 -5.01 -3.62 19.69
C TYR A 93 -4.30 -4.25 20.90
N ILE A 94 -4.53 -3.71 22.11
CA ILE A 94 -3.95 -4.24 23.35
C ILE A 94 -4.65 -5.57 23.69
N GLY A 95 -4.07 -6.68 23.22
CA GLY A 95 -4.51 -8.05 23.52
C GLY A 95 -4.99 -8.88 22.31
N ARG A 96 -5.21 -8.28 21.13
CA ARG A 96 -5.52 -8.96 19.86
C ARG A 96 -5.03 -8.13 18.66
N ARG A 97 -4.32 -8.74 17.70
CA ARG A 97 -3.69 -8.10 16.51
C ARG A 97 -4.71 -7.38 15.63
N THR A 98 -5.91 -7.96 15.56
CA THR A 98 -7.10 -7.42 14.93
C THR A 98 -8.31 -8.06 15.63
N PRO A 99 -8.98 -7.39 16.57
CA PRO A 99 -10.18 -7.96 17.19
C PRO A 99 -11.34 -8.16 16.20
N ASP A 100 -11.25 -7.52 15.04
CA ASP A 100 -12.21 -7.62 13.93
C ASP A 100 -11.58 -8.35 12.71
N LYS A 101 -10.75 -9.38 12.95
CA LYS A 101 -10.12 -10.18 11.86
C LYS A 101 -11.23 -10.80 11.01
N LEU A 102 -11.31 -10.38 9.75
CA LEU A 102 -12.18 -11.02 8.78
C LEU A 102 -11.56 -12.36 8.35
N PRO A 103 -12.38 -13.42 8.19
CA PRO A 103 -11.92 -14.67 7.61
C PRO A 103 -11.23 -14.45 6.26
N SER A 104 -10.20 -15.25 5.99
CA SER A 104 -9.43 -15.22 4.73
C SER A 104 -8.65 -13.91 4.53
N SER A 105 -8.19 -13.30 5.63
CA SER A 105 -7.19 -12.24 5.58
C SER A 105 -5.83 -12.83 5.18
N TYR A 106 -4.96 -12.04 4.54
CA TYR A 106 -3.60 -12.50 4.22
C TYR A 106 -2.82 -12.95 5.47
N MET A 107 -3.18 -12.44 6.65
CA MET A 107 -2.59 -12.84 7.93
C MET A 107 -2.91 -14.30 8.30
N ASP A 108 -3.94 -14.93 7.72
CA ASP A 108 -4.22 -16.37 7.88
C ASP A 108 -3.23 -17.24 7.09
N GLU A 109 -2.53 -16.66 6.12
CA GLU A 109 -1.57 -17.36 5.28
C GLU A 109 -0.12 -17.25 5.78
N LEU A 110 0.14 -16.39 6.76
CA LEU A 110 1.47 -16.16 7.29
C LEU A 110 1.91 -17.31 8.19
N ASP A 111 3.05 -17.90 7.86
CA ASP A 111 3.78 -18.83 8.72
C ASP A 111 4.59 -18.09 9.79
N TYR A 112 5.03 -16.88 9.47
CA TYR A 112 5.77 -16.02 10.39
C TYR A 112 5.28 -14.58 10.36
N GLN A 113 5.06 -14.02 11.55
CA GLN A 113 4.89 -12.59 11.78
C GLN A 113 5.30 -12.26 13.22
N GLU A 114 6.04 -11.16 13.38
CA GLU A 114 6.54 -10.64 14.67
C GLU A 114 5.49 -10.69 15.81
N PRO A 115 5.73 -11.43 16.92
CA PRO A 115 4.73 -11.66 17.97
C PRO A 115 4.07 -10.38 18.53
N LEU A 116 2.79 -10.48 18.87
CA LEU A 116 1.92 -9.41 19.40
C LEU A 116 2.58 -8.44 20.41
N PRO A 117 3.33 -8.88 21.42
CA PRO A 117 3.95 -7.96 22.39
C PRO A 117 4.95 -6.98 21.76
N PHE A 118 5.49 -7.28 20.58
CA PHE A 118 6.49 -6.45 19.91
C PHE A 118 5.89 -5.44 18.92
N GLU A 119 4.60 -5.56 18.61
CA GLU A 119 3.90 -4.73 17.64
C GLU A 119 3.95 -3.23 17.93
N PHE A 120 4.01 -2.86 19.22
CA PHE A 120 4.24 -1.48 19.65
C PHE A 120 5.72 -1.19 19.92
N LEU A 121 6.49 -2.20 20.34
CA LEU A 121 7.93 -2.06 20.63
C LEU A 121 8.74 -1.76 19.36
N VAL A 122 8.26 -2.13 18.17
CA VAL A 122 8.91 -1.77 16.91
C VAL A 122 9.11 -0.26 16.76
N TYR A 123 8.24 0.55 17.39
CA TYR A 123 8.35 2.02 17.37
C TYR A 123 9.13 2.60 18.56
N VAL A 124 9.47 1.79 19.56
CA VAL A 124 10.22 2.21 20.76
C VAL A 124 11.68 1.77 20.66
N ALA A 125 11.92 0.52 20.28
CA ALA A 125 13.24 -0.11 20.19
C ALA A 125 13.43 -0.87 18.86
N PRO A 126 13.29 -0.19 17.69
CA PRO A 126 13.25 -0.83 16.37
C PRO A 126 14.45 -1.75 16.07
N GLU A 127 15.67 -1.37 16.47
CA GLU A 127 16.87 -2.19 16.22
C GLU A 127 16.93 -3.47 17.07
N ALA A 128 16.46 -3.40 18.32
CA ALA A 128 16.41 -4.57 19.19
C ALA A 128 15.33 -5.55 18.70
N VAL A 129 14.19 -5.00 18.29
CA VAL A 129 13.10 -5.72 17.66
C VAL A 129 13.58 -6.41 16.38
N TRP A 130 14.19 -5.68 15.44
CA TRP A 130 14.73 -6.25 14.19
C TRP A 130 15.65 -7.44 14.43
N ARG A 131 16.64 -7.29 15.33
CA ARG A 131 17.58 -8.38 15.64
C ARG A 131 16.89 -9.60 16.24
N ALA A 132 15.89 -9.39 17.10
CA ALA A 132 15.14 -10.49 17.69
C ALA A 132 14.22 -11.16 16.65
N ASP A 133 13.62 -10.38 15.76
CA ASP A 133 12.72 -10.85 14.72
C ASP A 133 13.46 -11.70 13.68
N MET A 134 14.64 -11.26 13.24
CA MET A 134 15.50 -12.02 12.34
C MET A 134 15.88 -13.40 12.88
N ARG A 135 16.23 -13.49 14.17
CA ARG A 135 16.55 -14.79 14.81
C ARG A 135 15.34 -15.71 14.87
N ARG A 136 14.20 -15.20 15.34
CA ARG A 136 12.96 -15.98 15.43
C ARG A 136 12.48 -16.45 14.06
N PHE A 137 12.58 -15.58 13.05
CA PHE A 137 12.25 -15.93 11.67
C PHE A 137 13.11 -17.10 11.19
N ASP A 138 14.44 -17.02 11.33
CA ASP A 138 15.35 -18.10 10.91
C ASP A 138 15.04 -19.42 11.63
N GLU A 139 14.89 -19.37 12.96
CA GLU A 139 14.55 -20.54 13.78
C GLU A 139 13.23 -21.18 13.33
N GLN A 140 12.17 -20.39 13.10
CA GLN A 140 10.88 -20.91 12.68
C GLN A 140 10.88 -21.42 11.23
N PHE A 141 11.59 -20.74 10.32
CA PHE A 141 11.72 -21.19 8.94
C PHE A 141 12.44 -22.55 8.86
N ARG A 142 13.53 -22.73 9.62
CA ARG A 142 14.29 -23.99 9.68
C ARG A 142 13.49 -25.12 10.33
N ALA A 143 12.67 -24.80 11.34
CA ALA A 143 11.79 -25.78 11.98
C ALA A 143 10.56 -26.16 11.12
N ALA A 144 10.23 -25.36 10.10
CA ALA A 144 9.05 -25.58 9.29
C ALA A 144 9.17 -26.79 8.35
N PRO A 145 8.04 -27.45 8.02
CA PRO A 145 8.03 -28.54 7.05
C PRO A 145 8.56 -28.10 5.67
N GLN A 146 9.56 -28.82 5.16
CA GLN A 146 10.22 -28.54 3.87
C GLN A 146 9.35 -28.89 2.64
N ARG A 147 8.19 -29.51 2.83
CA ARG A 147 7.33 -30.02 1.75
C ARG A 147 6.31 -29.01 1.21
N ARG A 148 6.34 -27.77 1.71
CA ARG A 148 5.42 -26.69 1.36
C ARG A 148 6.14 -25.34 1.37
N ASP A 149 5.51 -24.38 0.73
CA ASP A 149 5.94 -22.99 0.78
C ASP A 149 5.86 -22.44 2.21
N TYR A 150 6.69 -21.44 2.47
CA TYR A 150 6.76 -20.71 3.73
C TYR A 150 6.56 -19.22 3.47
N PHE A 151 5.60 -18.60 4.14
CA PHE A 151 5.35 -17.16 4.00
C PHE A 151 5.65 -16.40 5.29
N ALA A 152 6.61 -15.48 5.23
CA ALA A 152 7.02 -14.64 6.33
C ALA A 152 6.81 -13.15 6.03
N PHE A 153 6.41 -12.40 7.07
CA PHE A 153 6.28 -10.96 7.05
C PHE A 153 7.13 -10.34 8.16
N LEU A 154 8.09 -9.49 7.79
CA LEU A 154 8.98 -8.80 8.72
C LEU A 154 8.59 -7.32 8.82
N LYS A 155 7.92 -6.97 9.91
CA LYS A 155 7.43 -5.62 10.22
C LYS A 155 8.56 -4.64 10.60
N GLY A 156 9.68 -5.16 11.08
CA GLY A 156 10.75 -4.36 11.69
C GLY A 156 11.37 -3.30 10.76
N THR A 157 11.35 -3.52 9.44
CA THR A 157 11.92 -2.59 8.46
C THR A 157 11.15 -1.28 8.36
N ASP A 158 9.82 -1.34 8.44
CA ASP A 158 8.95 -0.16 8.40
C ASP A 158 9.17 0.74 9.64
N GLY A 159 9.11 0.15 10.83
CA GLY A 159 9.38 0.87 12.08
C GLY A 159 10.80 1.43 12.17
N LEU A 160 11.81 0.72 11.63
CA LEU A 160 13.17 1.25 11.50
C LEU A 160 13.20 2.51 10.64
N LEU A 161 12.53 2.48 9.48
CA LEU A 161 12.56 3.57 8.52
C LEU A 161 11.80 4.79 9.02
N HIS A 162 10.60 4.59 9.58
CA HIS A 162 9.80 5.65 10.18
C HIS A 162 10.54 6.39 11.30
N ILE A 163 11.19 5.66 12.21
CA ILE A 163 11.74 6.24 13.46
C ILE A 163 13.20 6.65 13.31
N ARG A 164 13.99 5.89 12.56
CA ARG A 164 15.45 6.04 12.52
C ARG A 164 16.00 6.38 11.13
N GLY A 165 15.18 6.32 10.09
CA GLY A 165 15.54 6.72 8.73
C GLY A 165 16.34 5.67 7.95
N ALA A 166 16.89 6.08 6.80
CA ALA A 166 17.49 5.18 5.82
C ALA A 166 18.68 4.39 6.36
N GLU A 167 19.52 5.01 7.18
CA GLU A 167 20.83 4.45 7.54
C GLU A 167 20.73 3.18 8.42
N PRO A 168 19.88 3.13 9.45
CA PRO A 168 19.60 1.88 10.17
C PRO A 168 18.92 0.81 9.30
N LEU A 169 18.06 1.19 8.36
CA LEU A 169 17.49 0.24 7.41
C LEU A 169 18.56 -0.34 6.47
N ARG A 170 19.56 0.44 6.02
CA ARG A 170 20.70 -0.11 5.25
C ARG A 170 21.43 -1.21 6.01
N ARG A 171 21.72 -0.99 7.30
CA ARG A 171 22.33 -2.03 8.16
C ARG A 171 21.42 -3.24 8.36
N ALA A 172 20.11 -3.03 8.44
CA ALA A 172 19.14 -4.13 8.49
C ALA A 172 19.20 -4.96 7.19
N LEU A 173 19.23 -4.32 6.01
CA LEU A 173 19.37 -4.99 4.72
C LEU A 173 20.70 -5.76 4.60
N GLU A 174 21.81 -5.23 5.12
CA GLU A 174 23.09 -5.97 5.21
C GLU A 174 23.00 -7.22 6.08
N SER A 175 22.32 -7.13 7.23
CA SER A 175 22.09 -8.30 8.09
C SER A 175 21.14 -9.31 7.48
N LEU A 176 20.16 -8.84 6.69
CA LEU A 176 19.22 -9.69 5.97
C LEU A 176 19.91 -10.43 4.83
N ASP A 177 20.74 -9.76 4.04
CA ASP A 177 21.50 -10.38 2.96
C ASP A 177 22.35 -11.55 3.46
N LYS A 178 23.06 -11.35 4.58
CA LYS A 178 23.84 -12.42 5.25
C LYS A 178 22.96 -13.62 5.61
N LEU A 179 21.83 -13.37 6.29
CA LEU A 179 20.91 -14.44 6.67
C LEU A 179 20.35 -15.16 5.43
N LEU A 180 19.96 -14.43 4.38
CA LEU A 180 19.42 -15.02 3.18
C LEU A 180 20.46 -15.86 2.44
N ASN A 181 21.74 -15.47 2.47
CA ASN A 181 22.82 -16.30 1.93
C ASN A 181 23.03 -17.58 2.75
N GLU A 182 22.90 -17.53 4.08
CA GLU A 182 22.90 -18.72 4.94
C GLU A 182 21.70 -19.64 4.67
N ILE A 183 20.51 -19.06 4.48
CA ILE A 183 19.30 -19.81 4.10
C ILE A 183 19.47 -20.47 2.73
N ARG A 184 20.01 -19.75 1.74
CA ARG A 184 20.31 -20.32 0.40
C ARG A 184 21.31 -21.46 0.48
N ALA A 185 22.38 -21.30 1.26
CA ALA A 185 23.37 -22.35 1.46
C ALA A 185 22.77 -23.59 2.14
N TRP A 186 21.84 -23.39 3.08
CA TRP A 186 21.16 -24.48 3.79
C TRP A 186 20.10 -25.20 2.93
N CYS A 187 19.28 -24.45 2.18
CA CYS A 187 18.23 -25.00 1.35
C CYS A 187 18.72 -25.56 0.00
N GLY A 188 19.87 -25.10 -0.49
CA GLY A 188 20.34 -25.41 -1.84
C GLY A 188 19.48 -24.79 -2.96
N ALA A 189 19.69 -25.25 -4.19
CA ALA A 189 19.04 -24.74 -5.40
C ALA A 189 17.57 -25.18 -5.58
N GLU A 190 17.03 -25.98 -4.65
CA GLU A 190 15.65 -26.48 -4.72
C GLU A 190 14.65 -25.55 -4.03
N THR A 191 15.12 -24.44 -3.44
CA THR A 191 14.26 -23.45 -2.77
C THR A 191 14.38 -22.09 -3.42
N GLU A 192 13.28 -21.64 -4.02
CA GLU A 192 13.13 -20.26 -4.47
C GLU A 192 12.94 -19.33 -3.27
N ILE A 193 13.67 -18.22 -3.24
CA ILE A 193 13.38 -17.13 -2.32
C ILE A 193 12.81 -15.99 -3.15
N MET A 194 11.56 -15.64 -2.83
CA MET A 194 10.87 -14.45 -3.33
C MET A 194 10.91 -13.40 -2.25
N LEU A 195 11.68 -12.33 -2.46
CA LEU A 195 11.81 -11.21 -1.54
C LEU A 195 11.08 -10.00 -2.12
N PHE A 196 10.17 -9.42 -1.35
CA PHE A 196 9.38 -8.29 -1.82
C PHE A 196 9.02 -7.34 -0.67
N SER A 197 8.50 -6.17 -1.02
CA SER A 197 7.88 -5.25 -0.06
C SER A 197 6.49 -4.85 -0.53
N ASP A 198 5.63 -4.52 0.41
CA ASP A 198 4.24 -4.13 0.18
C ASP A 198 4.11 -2.67 -0.29
N HIS A 199 5.02 -1.78 0.14
CA HIS A 199 5.07 -0.39 -0.29
C HIS A 199 6.47 0.22 -0.18
N GLY A 200 6.63 1.40 -0.78
CA GLY A 200 7.77 2.27 -0.56
C GLY A 200 7.57 3.21 0.61
N MET A 201 8.38 4.27 0.65
CA MET A 201 8.41 5.25 1.74
C MET A 201 9.00 6.58 1.26
N THR A 202 8.42 7.68 1.71
CA THR A 202 9.00 9.01 1.57
C THR A 202 9.92 9.29 2.74
N ILE A 203 11.22 9.46 2.49
CA ILE A 203 12.24 9.72 3.52
C ILE A 203 12.60 11.21 3.49
N GLY A 204 12.62 11.87 4.64
CA GLY A 204 12.97 13.29 4.72
C GLY A 204 12.43 14.00 5.95
N GLU A 205 12.32 15.32 5.84
CA GLU A 205 11.62 16.12 6.84
C GLU A 205 10.11 15.88 6.74
N ILE A 206 9.50 15.42 7.83
CA ILE A 206 8.09 15.03 7.87
C ILE A 206 7.30 16.01 8.75
N ARG A 207 6.26 16.63 8.19
CA ARG A 207 5.45 17.68 8.79
C ARG A 207 3.97 17.31 8.86
N ARG A 208 3.31 17.71 9.94
CA ARG A 208 1.88 17.41 10.11
C ARG A 208 1.03 18.35 9.28
N VAL A 209 0.07 17.82 8.53
CA VAL A 209 -0.99 18.63 7.92
C VAL A 209 -2.03 19.06 8.95
N HIS A 210 -2.43 20.32 8.93
CA HIS A 210 -3.42 20.88 9.87
C HIS A 210 -4.87 20.68 9.38
N LEU A 211 -5.21 19.48 8.90
CA LEU A 211 -6.46 19.15 8.22
C LEU A 211 -7.72 19.51 9.03
N GLN A 212 -7.83 19.05 10.28
CA GLN A 212 -9.02 19.34 11.08
C GLN A 212 -9.17 20.84 11.38
N THR A 213 -8.07 21.54 11.63
CA THR A 213 -8.08 22.99 11.88
C THR A 213 -8.56 23.75 10.65
N HIS A 214 -8.07 23.36 9.47
CA HIS A 214 -8.47 23.93 8.19
C HIS A 214 -9.97 23.74 7.95
N LEU A 215 -10.46 22.52 8.06
CA LEU A 215 -11.88 22.22 7.84
C LEU A 215 -12.80 22.94 8.83
N ARG A 216 -12.42 23.08 10.10
CA ARG A 216 -13.19 23.91 11.05
C ARG A 216 -13.26 25.38 10.62
N ARG A 217 -12.20 25.94 10.03
CA ARG A 217 -12.20 27.31 9.48
C ARG A 217 -13.11 27.44 8.26
N CYS A 218 -13.23 26.39 7.46
CA CYS A 218 -14.19 26.31 6.34
C CYS A 218 -15.65 26.04 6.79
N GLY A 219 -15.91 25.96 8.11
CA GLY A 219 -17.25 25.78 8.67
C GLY A 219 -17.70 24.33 8.80
N TYR A 220 -16.79 23.36 8.72
CA TYR A 220 -17.11 21.95 8.95
C TYR A 220 -17.08 21.58 10.43
N GLU A 221 -18.01 20.73 10.83
CA GLU A 221 -18.02 20.07 12.14
C GLU A 221 -17.28 18.75 12.04
N ILE A 222 -16.15 18.64 12.75
CA ILE A 222 -15.41 17.38 12.84
C ILE A 222 -16.02 16.52 13.94
N THR A 223 -16.49 15.32 13.58
CA THR A 223 -17.25 14.43 14.46
C THR A 223 -16.82 12.98 14.28
N ASP A 224 -16.98 12.18 15.33
CA ASP A 224 -16.78 10.73 15.25
C ASP A 224 -18.04 9.98 14.81
N ARG A 225 -19.19 10.67 14.69
CA ARG A 225 -20.47 10.09 14.27
C ARG A 225 -21.25 11.01 13.34
N LEU A 226 -21.81 10.46 12.27
CA LEU A 226 -22.65 11.20 11.32
C LEU A 226 -24.14 10.91 11.59
N ASN A 227 -24.84 11.83 12.25
CA ASN A 227 -26.24 11.63 12.68
C ASN A 227 -27.30 11.98 11.62
N GLY A 228 -26.93 12.27 10.36
CA GLY A 228 -27.87 12.52 9.26
C GLY A 228 -28.75 13.77 9.40
N ALA A 229 -28.45 14.64 10.37
CA ALA A 229 -29.17 15.89 10.55
C ALA A 229 -28.88 16.85 9.39
N LYS A 230 -29.89 17.04 8.53
CA LYS A 230 -29.82 17.93 7.35
C LYS A 230 -29.29 19.32 7.73
N GLY A 231 -28.35 19.83 6.94
CA GLY A 231 -27.84 21.20 7.05
C GLY A 231 -26.54 21.39 7.85
N ARG A 232 -26.00 20.35 8.51
CA ARG A 232 -24.68 20.43 9.15
C ARG A 232 -23.61 19.86 8.22
N ARG A 233 -22.54 20.63 7.99
CA ARG A 233 -21.34 20.20 7.25
C ARG A 233 -20.48 19.29 8.14
N ALA A 234 -21.01 18.13 8.51
CA ALA A 234 -20.33 17.18 9.37
C ALA A 234 -19.35 16.30 8.57
N VAL A 235 -18.15 16.11 9.09
CA VAL A 235 -17.11 15.27 8.49
C VAL A 235 -16.47 14.39 9.57
N ALA A 236 -16.39 13.09 9.31
CA ALA A 236 -15.60 12.17 10.11
C ALA A 236 -14.26 11.88 9.41
N ILE A 237 -13.17 11.94 10.17
CA ILE A 237 -11.80 11.79 9.66
C ILE A 237 -11.03 10.88 10.61
N PRO A 238 -11.11 9.55 10.44
CA PRO A 238 -10.31 8.62 11.22
C PRO A 238 -8.82 9.01 11.17
N ALA A 239 -8.19 9.03 12.33
CA ALA A 239 -6.80 9.45 12.49
C ALA A 239 -6.05 8.46 13.37
N PHE A 240 -5.28 7.55 12.76
CA PHE A 240 -4.54 6.54 13.50
C PHE A 240 -3.04 6.63 13.26
N GLY A 241 -2.52 5.98 12.22
CA GLY A 241 -1.13 6.03 11.80
C GLY A 241 -0.71 7.43 11.39
N LEU A 242 0.61 7.65 11.29
CA LEU A 242 1.17 8.94 10.88
C LEU A 242 1.60 8.85 9.41
N ILE A 243 0.64 9.08 8.52
CA ILE A 243 0.64 8.63 7.12
C ILE A 243 0.33 9.76 6.12
N GLY A 244 0.80 9.61 4.88
CA GLY A 244 0.68 10.53 3.77
C GLY A 244 -0.69 10.61 3.08
N TYR A 245 -1.77 10.16 3.71
CA TYR A 245 -3.13 10.30 3.17
C TYR A 245 -4.14 10.59 4.28
N ALA A 246 -5.37 10.96 3.89
CA ALA A 246 -6.50 10.98 4.80
C ALA A 246 -7.78 10.47 4.11
N ALA A 247 -8.64 9.79 4.87
CA ALA A 247 -9.95 9.33 4.43
C ALA A 247 -11.04 10.14 5.11
N LEU A 248 -11.90 10.80 4.31
CA LEU A 248 -12.96 11.67 4.80
C LEU A 248 -14.32 11.04 4.50
N PHE A 249 -15.19 11.07 5.49
CA PHE A 249 -16.55 10.55 5.43
C PHE A 249 -17.53 11.70 5.71
N CYS A 250 -18.48 11.90 4.81
CA CYS A 250 -19.49 12.95 4.90
C CYS A 250 -20.74 12.56 4.11
N ASP A 251 -21.80 13.35 4.23
CA ASP A 251 -22.96 13.19 3.34
C ASP A 251 -22.60 13.64 1.91
N GLU A 252 -23.16 13.00 0.88
CA GLU A 252 -22.81 13.18 -0.54
C GLU A 252 -22.86 14.64 -0.99
N GLU A 253 -23.84 15.41 -0.48
CA GLU A 253 -24.04 16.83 -0.78
C GLU A 253 -22.83 17.70 -0.39
N ASN A 254 -22.02 17.25 0.57
CA ASN A 254 -20.85 17.99 1.05
C ASN A 254 -19.55 17.67 0.29
N THR A 255 -19.48 16.55 -0.43
CA THR A 255 -18.23 16.02 -0.99
C THR A 255 -17.55 16.98 -1.96
N VAL A 256 -18.31 17.60 -2.87
CA VAL A 256 -17.76 18.53 -3.87
C VAL A 256 -17.18 19.78 -3.21
N LYS A 257 -17.94 20.38 -2.28
CA LYS A 257 -17.49 21.57 -1.56
C LYS A 257 -16.30 21.25 -0.64
N LEU A 258 -16.28 20.06 -0.05
CA LEU A 258 -15.16 19.57 0.75
C LEU A 258 -13.89 19.45 -0.08
N ALA A 259 -13.98 18.89 -1.29
CA ALA A 259 -12.85 18.81 -2.21
C ALA A 259 -12.33 20.20 -2.64
N GLU A 260 -13.22 21.18 -2.81
CA GLU A 260 -12.85 22.58 -3.09
C GLU A 260 -12.06 23.20 -1.96
N ASP A 261 -12.61 23.13 -0.75
CA ASP A 261 -12.02 23.78 0.41
C ASP A 261 -10.64 23.18 0.75
N LEU A 262 -10.38 21.92 0.37
CA LEU A 262 -9.09 21.27 0.55
C LEU A 262 -7.99 21.75 -0.42
N THR A 263 -8.33 22.41 -1.54
CA THR A 263 -7.34 22.85 -2.53
C THR A 263 -6.37 23.90 -2.01
N GLU A 264 -6.78 24.67 -1.00
CA GLU A 264 -5.98 25.74 -0.39
C GLU A 264 -5.10 25.24 0.77
N LEU A 265 -5.28 23.99 1.21
CA LEU A 265 -4.58 23.46 2.36
C LEU A 265 -3.14 23.06 2.02
N GLU A 266 -2.18 23.74 2.64
CA GLU A 266 -0.76 23.35 2.56
C GLU A 266 -0.56 21.89 2.98
N GLY A 267 0.19 21.14 2.18
CA GLY A 267 0.46 19.72 2.40
C GLY A 267 -0.50 18.78 1.67
N VAL A 268 -1.65 19.26 1.20
CA VAL A 268 -2.50 18.49 0.27
C VAL A 268 -1.92 18.57 -1.13
N ASP A 269 -1.72 17.43 -1.79
CA ASP A 269 -1.38 17.41 -3.21
C ASP A 269 -2.67 17.44 -4.05
N PHE A 270 -3.55 16.47 -3.82
CA PHE A 270 -4.89 16.43 -4.38
C PHE A 270 -5.84 15.59 -3.52
N SER A 271 -7.13 15.74 -3.77
CA SER A 271 -8.20 14.87 -3.31
C SER A 271 -8.84 14.14 -4.49
N ILE A 272 -9.40 12.97 -4.22
CA ILE A 272 -10.23 12.21 -5.17
C ILE A 272 -11.58 11.88 -4.58
N TYR A 273 -12.63 11.93 -5.39
CA TYR A 273 -13.98 11.51 -5.04
C TYR A 273 -14.73 10.97 -6.26
N ARG A 274 -15.81 10.21 -6.04
CA ARG A 274 -16.61 9.64 -7.12
C ARG A 274 -17.49 10.71 -7.78
N ASP A 275 -17.50 10.74 -9.10
CA ASP A 275 -18.51 11.44 -9.88
C ASP A 275 -19.73 10.53 -10.09
N ARG A 276 -20.90 11.11 -10.35
CA ARG A 276 -22.16 10.37 -10.55
C ARG A 276 -22.16 9.48 -11.81
N ALA A 277 -21.19 9.66 -12.71
CA ALA A 277 -21.10 9.01 -14.02
C ALA A 277 -19.99 7.93 -14.12
N SER A 278 -19.75 7.14 -13.05
CA SER A 278 -18.69 6.11 -13.04
C SER A 278 -17.29 6.64 -13.39
N ALA A 279 -17.01 7.85 -12.94
CA ALA A 279 -15.71 8.51 -13.08
C ALA A 279 -15.23 8.96 -11.70
N ILE A 280 -13.94 9.28 -11.58
CA ILE A 280 -13.45 10.00 -10.39
C ILE A 280 -13.11 11.44 -10.78
N ILE A 281 -13.31 12.36 -9.84
CA ILE A 281 -12.76 13.71 -9.92
C ILE A 281 -11.47 13.73 -9.11
N VAL A 282 -10.44 14.34 -9.67
CA VAL A 282 -9.18 14.69 -9.02
C VAL A 282 -9.15 16.19 -8.86
N LYS A 283 -8.91 16.69 -7.64
CA LYS A 283 -8.93 18.14 -7.36
C LYS A 283 -7.82 18.52 -6.39
N GLY A 284 -6.97 19.47 -6.77
CA GLY A 284 -5.87 19.98 -5.95
C GLY A 284 -5.47 21.39 -6.36
N ALA A 285 -4.47 21.96 -5.68
CA ALA A 285 -4.00 23.33 -5.97
C ALA A 285 -3.49 23.50 -7.41
N LYS A 286 -3.00 22.42 -8.03
CA LYS A 286 -2.48 22.40 -9.41
C LYS A 286 -3.58 22.33 -10.47
N GLY A 287 -4.84 22.12 -10.09
CA GLY A 287 -5.95 21.99 -11.03
C GLY A 287 -6.97 20.92 -10.66
N SER A 288 -7.84 20.61 -11.63
CA SER A 288 -8.82 19.55 -11.54
C SER A 288 -8.90 18.75 -12.83
N ALA A 289 -9.14 17.44 -12.70
CA ALA A 289 -9.33 16.54 -13.82
C ALA A 289 -10.38 15.49 -13.49
N ARG A 290 -10.94 14.88 -14.52
CA ARG A 290 -11.84 13.74 -14.42
C ARG A 290 -11.17 12.51 -15.06
N VAL A 291 -11.23 11.38 -14.37
CA VAL A 291 -10.75 10.10 -14.89
C VAL A 291 -11.95 9.20 -15.16
N HIS A 292 -12.10 8.83 -16.43
CA HIS A 292 -13.13 7.91 -16.88
C HIS A 292 -12.56 6.51 -17.03
N ARG A 293 -13.37 5.50 -16.76
CA ARG A 293 -13.06 4.09 -17.06
C ARG A 293 -14.14 3.54 -17.98
N ARG A 294 -13.73 2.79 -18.99
CA ARG A 294 -14.62 1.99 -19.85
C ARG A 294 -14.16 0.54 -19.83
N GLU A 295 -15.11 -0.38 -19.80
CA GLU A 295 -14.84 -1.81 -19.86
C GLU A 295 -15.73 -2.43 -20.93
N GLU A 296 -15.10 -3.02 -21.94
CA GLU A 296 -15.73 -3.61 -23.12
C GLU A 296 -15.05 -4.94 -23.43
N ASP A 297 -15.82 -6.02 -23.53
CA ASP A 297 -15.31 -7.38 -23.78
C ASP A 297 -14.17 -7.82 -22.84
N GLY A 298 -14.23 -7.40 -21.58
CA GLY A 298 -13.22 -7.67 -20.56
C GLY A 298 -11.92 -6.87 -20.70
N ARG A 299 -11.87 -5.92 -21.64
CA ARG A 299 -10.75 -4.97 -21.80
C ARG A 299 -11.06 -3.66 -21.10
N ILE A 300 -10.08 -3.16 -20.38
CA ILE A 300 -10.20 -1.91 -19.62
C ILE A 300 -9.50 -0.79 -20.40
N SER A 301 -10.16 0.36 -20.50
CA SER A 301 -9.58 1.58 -21.04
C SER A 301 -9.89 2.76 -20.12
N TYR A 302 -9.02 3.77 -20.18
CA TYR A 302 -9.13 4.99 -19.38
C TYR A 302 -9.02 6.22 -20.27
N ARG A 303 -9.70 7.28 -19.83
CA ARG A 303 -9.55 8.63 -20.39
C ARG A 303 -9.27 9.62 -19.26
N TYR A 304 -8.30 10.48 -19.50
CA TYR A 304 -7.96 11.60 -18.64
C TYR A 304 -8.50 12.90 -19.25
N GLU A 305 -9.49 13.51 -18.59
CA GLU A 305 -10.11 14.77 -19.01
C GLU A 305 -9.62 15.89 -18.09
N GLN A 306 -8.77 16.78 -18.60
CA GLN A 306 -8.35 17.96 -17.88
C GLN A 306 -9.49 18.98 -17.83
N MET A 307 -9.91 19.38 -16.62
CA MET A 307 -10.96 20.38 -16.45
C MET A 307 -10.36 21.76 -16.21
N THR A 308 -9.38 21.85 -15.30
CA THR A 308 -8.58 23.06 -15.06
C THR A 308 -7.13 22.65 -14.84
N ASN A 309 -6.19 23.22 -15.58
CA ASN A 309 -4.76 22.88 -15.50
C ASN A 309 -4.51 21.35 -15.53
N ASP A 310 -3.54 20.85 -14.75
CA ASP A 310 -3.13 19.45 -14.77
C ASP A 310 -2.72 18.94 -13.38
N PRO A 311 -3.66 18.50 -12.53
CA PRO A 311 -3.33 18.08 -11.17
C PRO A 311 -2.42 16.84 -11.13
N LEU A 312 -2.50 15.97 -12.15
CA LEU A 312 -1.72 14.74 -12.23
C LEU A 312 -0.52 14.82 -13.17
N GLN A 313 -0.26 15.96 -13.81
CA GLN A 313 0.86 16.14 -14.75
C GLN A 313 0.85 15.12 -15.91
N LEU A 314 -0.33 14.77 -16.43
CA LEU A 314 -0.51 13.77 -17.49
C LEU A 314 -0.71 14.37 -18.89
N ALA A 315 -0.73 15.70 -19.04
CA ALA A 315 -0.99 16.36 -20.32
C ALA A 315 -0.02 15.91 -21.43
N GLU A 316 1.28 15.83 -21.12
CA GLU A 316 2.30 15.36 -22.08
C GLU A 316 2.08 13.89 -22.48
N ILE A 317 1.63 13.05 -21.52
CA ILE A 317 1.34 11.65 -21.79
C ILE A 317 0.12 11.51 -22.69
N VAL A 318 -0.94 12.30 -22.45
CA VAL A 318 -2.11 12.35 -23.34
C VAL A 318 -1.70 12.75 -24.75
N ARG A 319 -0.85 13.78 -24.90
CA ARG A 319 -0.34 14.20 -26.21
C ARG A 319 0.45 13.08 -26.90
N GLY A 320 1.37 12.44 -26.19
CA GLY A 320 2.13 11.31 -26.74
C GLY A 320 1.24 10.14 -27.18
N LEU A 321 0.23 9.77 -26.38
CA LEU A 321 -0.74 8.74 -26.76
C LEU A 321 -1.55 9.14 -28.01
N SER A 322 -1.89 10.42 -28.13
CA SER A 322 -2.59 10.95 -29.31
C SER A 322 -1.71 10.91 -30.56
N ASP A 323 -0.46 11.39 -30.47
CA ASP A 323 0.47 11.46 -31.60
C ASP A 323 0.82 10.06 -32.15
N GLU A 324 0.81 9.05 -31.27
CA GLU A 324 1.01 7.64 -31.64
C GLU A 324 -0.27 6.93 -32.11
N GLY A 325 -1.43 7.60 -32.11
CA GLY A 325 -2.71 7.02 -32.50
C GLY A 325 -3.23 5.95 -31.53
N LEU A 326 -2.83 6.02 -30.26
CA LEU A 326 -3.23 5.08 -29.19
C LEU A 326 -4.49 5.52 -28.44
N LEU A 327 -5.01 6.72 -28.72
CA LEU A 327 -6.31 7.20 -28.26
C LEU A 327 -7.39 6.92 -29.31
N ASP A 328 -8.54 6.46 -28.87
CA ASP A 328 -9.74 6.39 -29.72
C ASP A 328 -10.37 7.78 -29.93
N ASN A 329 -11.43 7.85 -30.74
CA ASN A 329 -12.15 9.09 -31.06
C ASN A 329 -12.79 9.76 -29.84
N GLU A 330 -12.97 9.04 -28.73
CA GLU A 330 -13.53 9.56 -27.48
C GLU A 330 -12.44 9.95 -26.47
N GLY A 331 -11.15 9.71 -26.80
CA GLY A 331 -9.99 10.01 -25.97
C GLY A 331 -9.60 8.88 -25.00
N TYR A 332 -10.05 7.64 -25.22
CA TYR A 332 -9.66 6.50 -24.39
C TYR A 332 -8.43 5.80 -24.94
N ALA A 333 -7.52 5.40 -24.05
CA ALA A 333 -6.43 4.46 -24.32
C ALA A 333 -6.59 3.23 -23.43
N SER A 334 -6.05 2.09 -23.87
CA SER A 334 -6.07 0.86 -23.07
C SER A 334 -5.31 1.02 -21.75
N ALA A 335 -5.67 0.22 -20.75
CA ALA A 335 -4.99 0.20 -19.46
C ALA A 335 -3.49 -0.11 -19.58
N GLU A 336 -3.10 -0.91 -20.57
CA GLU A 336 -1.71 -1.26 -20.87
C GLU A 336 -0.94 -0.09 -21.48
N ASN A 337 -1.54 0.66 -22.41
CA ASN A 337 -0.93 1.85 -22.99
C ASN A 337 -0.71 2.93 -21.93
N TRP A 338 -1.70 3.14 -21.04
CA TRP A 338 -1.53 4.01 -19.89
C TRP A 338 -0.44 3.52 -18.95
N PHE A 339 -0.39 2.22 -18.65
CA PHE A 339 0.63 1.64 -17.78
C PHE A 339 2.04 1.90 -18.30
N ALA A 340 2.26 1.60 -19.59
CA ALA A 340 3.57 1.73 -20.23
C ALA A 340 4.10 3.16 -20.19
N ARG A 341 3.23 4.17 -20.11
CA ARG A 341 3.60 5.58 -20.01
C ARG A 341 3.65 6.10 -18.57
N THR A 342 3.00 5.42 -17.62
CA THR A 342 2.82 5.93 -16.26
C THR A 342 3.47 5.08 -15.16
N ALA A 343 3.99 3.90 -15.45
CA ALA A 343 4.63 3.04 -14.46
C ALA A 343 5.85 3.73 -13.79
N THR A 344 6.57 4.55 -14.55
CA THR A 344 7.68 5.40 -14.10
C THR A 344 7.26 6.86 -13.95
N HIS A 345 5.99 7.18 -13.75
CA HIS A 345 5.55 8.55 -13.53
C HIS A 345 5.68 8.95 -12.05
N ILE A 346 5.62 10.25 -11.73
CA ILE A 346 5.61 10.70 -10.33
C ILE A 346 4.38 10.19 -9.55
N TYR A 347 3.32 9.83 -10.27
CA TYR A 347 2.15 9.10 -9.81
C TYR A 347 2.09 7.77 -10.58
N PRO A 348 2.68 6.69 -10.07
CA PRO A 348 2.73 5.42 -10.79
C PRO A 348 1.34 4.87 -11.08
N ASP A 349 1.08 4.52 -12.35
CA ASP A 349 -0.20 3.94 -12.82
C ASP A 349 -1.43 4.76 -12.39
N ALA A 350 -1.31 6.09 -12.41
CA ALA A 350 -2.22 7.01 -11.74
C ALA A 350 -3.71 6.76 -12.02
N LEU A 351 -4.10 6.54 -13.28
CA LEU A 351 -5.52 6.42 -13.64
C LEU A 351 -6.15 5.17 -13.03
N ALA A 352 -5.54 4.00 -13.25
CA ALA A 352 -6.03 2.75 -12.68
C ALA A 352 -5.95 2.77 -11.16
N ASN A 353 -4.83 3.24 -10.60
CA ASN A 353 -4.59 3.22 -9.18
C ASN A 353 -5.57 4.10 -8.39
N LEU A 354 -5.82 5.34 -8.86
CA LEU A 354 -6.76 6.26 -8.22
C LEU A 354 -8.22 5.85 -8.45
N TYR A 355 -8.57 5.37 -9.64
CA TYR A 355 -9.93 4.88 -9.91
C TYR A 355 -10.27 3.70 -8.98
N ASN A 356 -9.37 2.73 -8.88
CA ASN A 356 -9.57 1.54 -8.04
C ASN A 356 -9.65 1.90 -6.55
N ALA A 357 -8.94 2.94 -6.10
CA ALA A 357 -9.04 3.44 -4.71
C ALA A 357 -10.48 3.74 -4.24
N LEU A 358 -11.37 4.10 -5.16
CA LEU A 358 -12.77 4.42 -4.87
C LEU A 358 -13.76 3.36 -5.37
N TYR A 359 -13.46 2.68 -6.49
CA TYR A 359 -14.41 1.78 -7.15
C TYR A 359 -14.22 0.30 -6.85
N THR A 360 -13.01 -0.16 -6.50
CA THR A 360 -12.80 -1.57 -6.11
C THR A 360 -12.92 -1.74 -4.60
N GLU A 361 -13.09 -2.98 -4.15
CA GLU A 361 -13.16 -3.34 -2.73
C GLU A 361 -11.75 -3.41 -2.12
N ARG A 362 -11.02 -2.29 -2.10
CA ARG A 362 -9.75 -2.17 -1.36
C ARG A 362 -9.95 -2.12 0.15
N VAL A 363 -11.13 -1.67 0.58
CA VAL A 363 -11.62 -1.67 1.97
C VAL A 363 -13.13 -1.87 1.95
N HIS A 364 -13.72 -2.40 3.02
CA HIS A 364 -15.18 -2.52 3.12
C HIS A 364 -15.87 -1.15 3.29
N HIS A 365 -15.36 -0.32 4.22
CA HIS A 365 -15.92 1.01 4.47
C HIS A 365 -15.14 2.10 3.73
N ARG A 366 -15.47 2.26 2.45
CA ARG A 366 -14.80 3.22 1.54
C ARG A 366 -15.10 4.67 1.91
N ALA A 367 -14.13 5.57 1.77
CA ALA A 367 -14.32 7.00 2.02
C ALA A 367 -15.22 7.66 0.97
N ASP A 368 -15.80 8.82 1.29
CA ASP A 368 -16.46 9.68 0.30
C ASP A 368 -15.42 10.49 -0.49
N LEU A 369 -14.32 10.85 0.19
CA LEU A 369 -13.20 11.57 -0.36
C LEU A 369 -11.89 11.03 0.22
N LEU A 370 -10.91 10.77 -0.64
CA LEU A 370 -9.54 10.43 -0.25
C LEU A 370 -8.60 11.60 -0.57
N ILE A 371 -7.67 11.88 0.33
CA ILE A 371 -6.65 12.91 0.16
C ILE A 371 -5.30 12.24 -0.03
N SER A 372 -4.58 12.57 -1.09
CA SER A 372 -3.13 12.32 -1.18
C SER A 372 -2.39 13.56 -0.67
N LEU A 373 -1.51 13.38 0.33
CA LEU A 373 -0.64 14.45 0.80
C LEU A 373 0.61 14.53 -0.07
N LYS A 374 1.25 15.70 -0.06
CA LYS A 374 2.59 15.89 -0.66
C LYS A 374 3.61 15.06 0.11
N ASP A 375 4.70 14.70 -0.57
CA ASP A 375 5.88 14.15 0.11
C ASP A 375 6.34 15.10 1.23
N GLY A 376 6.72 14.53 2.37
CA GLY A 376 7.08 15.29 3.56
C GLY A 376 5.89 15.72 4.42
N TYR A 377 4.65 15.36 4.08
CA TYR A 377 3.47 15.62 4.92
C TYR A 377 2.82 14.34 5.43
N TYR A 378 2.27 14.40 6.64
CA TYR A 378 1.46 13.33 7.23
C TYR A 378 0.21 13.87 7.92
N TYR A 379 -0.82 13.02 7.99
CA TYR A 379 -1.98 13.14 8.88
C TYR A 379 -2.00 11.92 9.82
N GLY A 380 -2.63 12.05 10.99
CA GLY A 380 -2.65 10.94 11.94
C GLY A 380 -3.02 11.29 13.37
N SER A 381 -2.91 10.33 14.28
CA SER A 381 -3.18 10.56 15.71
C SER A 381 -2.26 11.64 16.30
N SER A 382 -2.85 12.60 17.03
CA SER A 382 -2.05 13.58 17.78
C SER A 382 -1.22 12.90 18.87
N PHE A 383 -1.73 11.85 19.51
CA PHE A 383 -1.01 11.13 20.56
C PHE A 383 0.31 10.54 20.05
N PHE A 384 0.29 9.83 18.92
CA PHE A 384 1.51 9.28 18.32
C PHE A 384 2.49 10.36 17.88
N ALA A 385 1.99 11.48 17.35
CA ALA A 385 2.83 12.61 16.94
C ALA A 385 3.60 13.26 18.09
N HIS A 386 3.17 13.11 19.36
CA HIS A 386 3.92 13.60 20.52
C HIS A 386 5.03 12.64 20.98
N ILE A 387 4.94 11.37 20.60
CA ILE A 387 5.85 10.31 21.07
C ILE A 387 6.92 10.01 20.02
N VAL A 388 6.60 10.25 18.75
CA VAL A 388 7.44 9.87 17.60
C VAL A 388 7.83 11.10 16.78
N SER A 389 9.12 11.22 16.49
CA SER A 389 9.63 12.10 15.43
C SER A 389 9.86 11.27 14.18
N LEU A 390 9.08 11.51 13.13
CA LEU A 390 9.16 10.76 11.88
C LEU A 390 10.37 11.22 11.05
N LYS A 391 11.08 10.24 10.50
CA LYS A 391 12.11 10.39 9.47
C LYS A 391 11.61 9.97 8.10
N ALA A 392 10.51 9.24 8.06
CA ALA A 392 9.89 8.78 6.85
C ALA A 392 8.38 8.56 7.05
N THR A 393 7.60 8.60 5.97
CA THR A 393 6.17 8.25 5.97
C THR A 393 5.72 7.72 4.60
N HIS A 394 4.61 6.99 4.57
CA HIS A 394 4.03 6.41 3.36
C HIS A 394 2.51 6.66 3.36
N GLY A 395 1.82 6.30 2.27
CA GLY A 395 0.36 6.38 2.17
C GLY A 395 -0.14 7.27 1.03
N ASN A 396 0.66 8.25 0.59
CA ASN A 396 0.33 9.09 -0.55
C ASN A 396 0.41 8.33 -1.88
N ALA A 397 -0.05 8.98 -2.96
CA ALA A 397 -0.03 8.44 -4.33
C ALA A 397 1.29 8.71 -5.09
N LEU A 398 2.26 9.36 -4.44
CA LEU A 398 3.53 9.73 -5.06
C LEU A 398 4.45 8.52 -5.13
N ARG A 399 5.34 8.52 -6.12
CA ARG A 399 6.23 7.39 -6.45
C ARG A 399 6.96 6.83 -5.24
N ALA A 400 7.52 7.70 -4.38
CA ALA A 400 8.33 7.26 -3.24
C ALA A 400 7.55 6.32 -2.32
N SER A 401 6.28 6.64 -2.02
CA SER A 401 5.40 5.76 -1.25
C SER A 401 4.92 4.57 -2.07
N SER A 402 4.56 4.77 -3.34
CA SER A 402 3.91 3.73 -4.16
C SER A 402 4.84 2.70 -4.77
N THR A 403 6.16 2.88 -4.74
CA THR A 403 7.12 2.00 -5.43
C THR A 403 7.90 1.13 -4.44
N ALA A 404 7.40 -0.09 -4.25
CA ALA A 404 8.08 -1.16 -3.56
C ALA A 404 8.96 -1.97 -4.53
N PHE A 405 9.54 -3.06 -4.05
CA PHE A 405 10.32 -3.99 -4.88
C PHE A 405 9.79 -5.42 -4.81
N MET A 406 10.15 -6.20 -5.82
CA MET A 406 10.03 -7.66 -5.83
C MET A 406 11.24 -8.25 -6.54
N MET A 407 11.87 -9.29 -6.00
CA MET A 407 12.97 -10.01 -6.65
C MET A 407 13.01 -11.48 -6.25
N SER A 408 13.55 -12.30 -7.15
CA SER A 408 13.65 -13.76 -6.95
C SER A 408 15.06 -14.25 -7.19
N THR A 409 15.45 -15.29 -6.45
CA THR A 409 16.68 -16.04 -6.72
C THR A 409 16.59 -16.92 -7.98
N HIS A 410 15.39 -17.24 -8.46
CA HIS A 410 15.19 -18.20 -9.55
C HIS A 410 14.55 -17.60 -10.81
N ARG A 411 13.73 -16.56 -10.66
CA ARG A 411 12.96 -15.99 -11.77
C ARG A 411 13.38 -14.57 -12.07
N THR A 412 13.50 -14.26 -13.35
CA THR A 412 13.43 -12.88 -13.84
C THR A 412 11.95 -12.48 -13.88
N LEU A 413 11.64 -11.33 -13.28
CA LEU A 413 10.28 -10.81 -13.17
C LEU A 413 10.10 -9.64 -14.16
N PRO A 414 8.87 -9.29 -14.55
CA PRO A 414 8.60 -8.09 -15.34
C PRO A 414 9.15 -6.84 -14.63
N GLU A 415 9.64 -5.86 -15.37
CA GLU A 415 10.24 -4.65 -14.78
C GLU A 415 9.26 -3.90 -13.85
N PHE A 416 7.98 -3.85 -14.21
CA PHE A 416 6.91 -3.26 -13.41
C PHE A 416 5.81 -4.29 -13.17
N VAL A 417 5.31 -4.33 -11.94
CA VAL A 417 4.26 -5.25 -11.51
C VAL A 417 3.23 -4.45 -10.72
N ARG A 418 1.95 -4.49 -11.14
CA ARG A 418 0.86 -3.96 -10.31
C ARG A 418 0.57 -4.89 -9.14
N ALA A 419 0.16 -4.33 -8.00
CA ALA A 419 -0.31 -5.15 -6.88
C ALA A 419 -1.40 -6.17 -7.29
N ASP A 420 -2.39 -5.77 -8.11
CA ASP A 420 -3.46 -6.66 -8.58
C ASP A 420 -2.96 -7.87 -9.42
N GLU A 421 -1.76 -7.74 -10.00
CA GLU A 421 -1.09 -8.71 -10.85
C GLU A 421 -0.01 -9.50 -10.10
N ALA A 422 0.24 -9.21 -8.81
CA ALA A 422 1.35 -9.78 -8.06
C ALA A 422 1.13 -11.23 -7.64
N GLN A 423 -0.11 -11.65 -7.35
CA GLN A 423 -0.40 -12.98 -6.78
C GLN A 423 0.20 -14.14 -7.60
N PRO A 424 0.03 -14.20 -8.94
CA PRO A 424 0.62 -15.28 -9.74
C PRO A 424 2.16 -15.27 -9.71
N LEU A 425 2.79 -14.12 -9.54
CA LEU A 425 4.24 -14.03 -9.38
C LEU A 425 4.68 -14.49 -7.99
N LEU A 426 3.93 -14.13 -6.95
CA LEU A 426 4.23 -14.52 -5.57
C LEU A 426 3.96 -16.02 -5.32
N LYS A 427 2.85 -16.56 -5.82
CA LYS A 427 2.33 -17.91 -5.50
C LYS A 427 2.27 -18.90 -6.66
N GLY A 428 2.37 -18.45 -7.91
CA GLY A 428 2.27 -19.29 -9.10
C GLY A 428 3.53 -20.06 -9.44
#